data_AF-A0A926AJL9-F1
#
_entry.id   AF-A0A926AJL9-F1
#
_cell.length_a   1.000
_cell.length_b   1.000
_cell.length_c   1.000
_cell.angle_alpha   90.00
_cell.angle_beta   90.00
_cell.angle_gamma   90.00
#
_symmetry.space_group_name_H-M   'P 1'
#
loop_
_entity.id
_entity.type
_entity.pdbx_description
1 polymer ?
#
loop_
_entity_poly.entity_id
_entity_poly.type
_entity_poly.pdbx_seq_one_letter_code
_entity_poly.pdbx_strand_id
1 'polypeptide(L)'
;MLSKRISKLLLTGAVVGGMAGVANAGLNIDVRATGVNGAPLGAGQTSKLIPVAAAGDVVSFDIFAVVTGTNATLTDDKILSVSGSFRSTGALLGTLAADYVRSVEEPPFSGYDAPGASVGLQQDLDGDGDLDVGSLNDGAAANFWAARFILTSGQSAGVGINGRRIGFGTFTVGAGGGQTVVNFVGRSAATAANYFQDNVTVAEASQDGALGITILGGTLPDPATLSLAGLAGLALGRRRRA
;
A
#
# COMPACT_ATOMS: atom_id res chain seq x y z
N MET A 1 -69.56 14.28 50.14
CA MET A 1 -68.11 14.20 50.45
C MET A 1 -67.42 13.49 49.30
N LEU A 2 -66.70 14.25 48.47
CA LEU A 2 -66.12 13.81 47.19
C LEU A 2 -64.63 13.47 47.42
N SER A 3 -64.26 12.19 47.37
CA SER A 3 -62.85 11.77 47.54
C SER A 3 -62.22 11.48 46.18
N LYS A 4 -61.21 12.28 45.82
CA LYS A 4 -60.48 12.27 44.55
C LYS A 4 -59.54 11.06 44.48
N ARG A 5 -59.67 10.23 43.44
CA ARG A 5 -58.72 9.15 43.13
C ARG A 5 -57.52 9.73 42.38
N ILE A 6 -56.33 9.61 42.96
CA ILE A 6 -55.06 10.00 42.37
C ILE A 6 -54.51 8.80 41.59
N SER A 7 -54.57 8.87 40.27
CA SER A 7 -53.97 7.87 39.36
C SER A 7 -52.45 8.07 39.33
N LYS A 8 -51.69 7.09 39.84
CA LYS A 8 -50.23 7.02 39.69
C LYS A 8 -49.90 6.58 38.27
N LEU A 9 -49.42 7.52 37.45
CA LEU A 9 -48.86 7.25 36.13
C LEU A 9 -47.40 6.82 36.32
N LEU A 10 -47.11 5.53 36.16
CA LEU A 10 -45.74 4.99 36.16
C LEU A 10 -45.11 5.33 34.80
N LEU A 11 -44.17 6.27 34.78
CA LEU A 11 -43.40 6.63 33.59
C LEU A 11 -42.15 5.74 33.55
N THR A 12 -42.19 4.67 32.74
CA THR A 12 -41.03 3.81 32.49
C THR A 12 -40.08 4.53 31.55
N GLY A 13 -39.08 5.22 32.11
CA GLY A 13 -38.00 5.82 31.33
C GLY A 13 -37.08 4.73 30.76
N ALA A 14 -37.14 4.51 29.45
CA ALA A 14 -36.14 3.71 28.74
C ALA A 14 -34.82 4.49 28.72
N VAL A 15 -33.83 4.02 29.47
CA VAL A 15 -32.44 4.48 29.33
C VAL A 15 -31.93 3.94 27.99
N VAL A 16 -31.96 4.77 26.95
CA VAL A 16 -31.22 4.52 25.72
C VAL A 16 -29.75 4.74 26.08
N GLY A 17 -29.10 3.68 26.55
CA GLY A 17 -27.65 3.63 26.68
C GLY A 17 -27.07 3.72 25.27
N GLY A 18 -26.80 4.94 24.80
CA GLY A 18 -26.04 5.16 23.59
C GLY A 18 -24.68 4.52 23.77
N MET A 19 -24.46 3.38 23.12
CA MET A 19 -23.12 2.83 22.98
C MET A 19 -22.37 3.82 22.09
N ALA A 20 -21.64 4.74 22.72
CA ALA A 20 -20.63 5.51 22.01
C ALA A 20 -19.70 4.46 21.39
N GLY A 21 -19.80 4.26 20.09
CA GLY A 21 -18.85 3.43 19.37
C GLY A 21 -17.48 4.00 19.67
N VAL A 22 -16.64 3.22 20.34
CA VAL A 22 -15.24 3.58 20.52
C VAL A 22 -14.68 3.63 19.11
N ALA A 23 -14.42 4.83 18.60
CA ALA A 23 -13.79 4.97 17.31
C ALA A 23 -12.40 4.36 17.43
N ASN A 24 -12.21 3.20 16.81
CA ASN A 24 -10.92 2.55 16.80
C ASN A 24 -10.06 3.29 15.79
N ALA A 25 -9.08 4.03 16.30
CA ALA A 25 -8.02 4.58 15.49
C ALA A 25 -7.05 3.46 15.10
N GLY A 26 -6.35 3.63 13.99
CA GLY A 26 -5.46 2.60 13.47
C GLY A 26 -4.47 3.15 12.46
N LEU A 27 -3.35 2.45 12.29
CA LEU A 27 -2.36 2.76 11.28
C LEU A 27 -2.59 1.96 10.00
N ASN A 28 -2.89 2.64 8.90
CA ASN A 28 -3.05 2.04 7.59
C ASN A 28 -1.83 2.31 6.71
N ILE A 29 -1.35 1.28 6.01
CA ILE A 29 -0.31 1.43 4.98
C ILE A 29 -0.95 1.51 3.61
N ASP A 30 -0.60 2.56 2.87
CA ASP A 30 -1.23 2.90 1.61
C ASP A 30 -0.17 2.95 0.49
N VAL A 31 -0.29 2.04 -0.48
CA VAL A 31 0.64 1.94 -1.61
C VAL A 31 0.06 2.67 -2.82
N ARG A 32 0.78 3.64 -3.38
CA ARG A 32 0.27 4.52 -4.45
C ARG A 32 1.21 4.52 -5.64
N ALA A 33 0.73 4.08 -6.80
CA ALA A 33 1.52 4.17 -8.03
C ALA A 33 1.84 5.64 -8.36
N THR A 34 3.06 5.88 -8.84
CA THR A 34 3.58 7.22 -9.16
C THR A 34 4.05 7.34 -10.60
N GLY A 35 4.41 6.23 -11.23
CA GLY A 35 4.90 6.23 -12.61
C GLY A 35 5.01 4.84 -13.22
N VAL A 36 5.21 4.82 -14.53
CA VAL A 36 5.54 3.62 -15.31
C VAL A 36 6.76 3.93 -16.17
N ASN A 37 7.78 3.10 -16.11
CA ASN A 37 9.03 3.25 -16.88
C ASN A 37 9.73 4.60 -16.67
N GLY A 38 9.69 5.12 -15.44
CA GLY A 38 10.28 6.41 -15.07
C GLY A 38 9.48 7.63 -15.57
N ALA A 39 8.39 7.44 -16.29
CA ALA A 39 7.45 8.51 -16.64
C ALA A 39 6.34 8.62 -15.59
N PRO A 40 5.84 9.83 -15.28
CA PRO A 40 4.64 10.00 -14.45
C PRO A 40 3.43 9.27 -15.03
N LEU A 41 2.44 8.99 -14.18
CA LEU A 41 1.20 8.34 -14.61
C LEU A 41 0.53 9.09 -15.78
N GLY A 42 0.26 8.36 -16.87
CA GLY A 42 -0.40 8.86 -18.07
C GLY A 42 -1.93 8.86 -17.98
N ALA A 43 -2.57 9.27 -19.09
CA ALA A 43 -4.04 9.25 -19.17
C ALA A 43 -4.59 7.82 -18.99
N GLY A 44 -5.60 7.67 -18.14
CA GLY A 44 -6.22 6.38 -17.81
C GLY A 44 -5.51 5.57 -16.73
N GLN A 45 -4.32 5.98 -16.29
CA GLN A 45 -3.65 5.44 -15.11
C GLN A 45 -4.07 6.23 -13.87
N THR A 46 -4.11 5.56 -12.71
CA THR A 46 -4.36 6.18 -11.40
C THR A 46 -3.38 5.62 -10.38
N SER A 47 -3.33 6.21 -9.18
CA SER A 47 -2.50 5.70 -8.09
C SER A 47 -2.86 4.28 -7.62
N LYS A 48 -4.03 3.77 -8.02
CA LYS A 48 -4.56 2.45 -7.63
C LYS A 48 -4.77 1.49 -8.79
N LEU A 49 -4.66 1.96 -10.03
CA LEU A 49 -4.92 1.17 -11.21
C LEU A 49 -3.96 1.56 -12.32
N ILE A 50 -3.15 0.59 -12.76
CA ILE A 50 -2.25 0.69 -13.91
C ILE A 50 -2.76 -0.25 -15.01
N PRO A 51 -3.50 0.26 -16.01
CA PRO A 51 -3.93 -0.56 -17.14
C PRO A 51 -2.76 -0.90 -18.08
N VAL A 52 -2.78 -2.13 -18.61
CA VAL A 52 -2.01 -2.59 -19.78
C VAL A 52 -0.49 -2.45 -19.60
N ALA A 53 0.05 -3.07 -18.56
CA ALA A 53 1.48 -3.21 -18.38
C ALA A 53 2.01 -4.42 -19.18
N ALA A 54 3.09 -4.22 -19.93
CA ALA A 54 3.77 -5.27 -20.68
C ALA A 54 4.97 -5.83 -19.89
N ALA A 55 5.40 -7.03 -20.25
CA ALA A 55 6.64 -7.60 -19.73
C ALA A 55 7.81 -6.62 -19.91
N GLY A 56 8.55 -6.36 -18.83
CA GLY A 56 9.63 -5.36 -18.78
C GLY A 56 9.21 -3.98 -18.29
N ASP A 57 7.90 -3.67 -18.21
CA ASP A 57 7.44 -2.43 -17.62
C ASP A 57 7.77 -2.38 -16.12
N VAL A 58 8.20 -1.21 -15.65
CA VAL A 58 8.50 -0.96 -14.24
C VAL A 58 7.46 0.02 -13.69
N VAL A 59 6.58 -0.47 -12.83
CA VAL A 59 5.60 0.34 -12.10
C VAL A 59 6.24 0.86 -10.82
N SER A 60 6.47 2.16 -10.73
CA SER A 60 6.96 2.82 -9.52
C SER A 60 5.80 3.20 -8.59
N PHE A 61 6.02 3.09 -7.28
CA PHE A 61 5.03 3.47 -6.28
C PHE A 61 5.67 4.07 -5.02
N ASP A 62 4.88 4.86 -4.31
CA ASP A 62 5.19 5.39 -2.99
C ASP A 62 4.40 4.65 -1.91
N ILE A 63 4.99 4.54 -0.72
CA ILE A 63 4.42 3.88 0.45
C ILE A 63 4.11 4.96 1.49
N PHE A 64 2.84 5.09 1.86
CA PHE A 64 2.36 6.05 2.85
C PHE A 64 1.88 5.34 4.12
N ALA A 65 2.23 5.91 5.27
CA ALA A 65 1.60 5.59 6.54
C ALA A 65 0.51 6.61 6.86
N VAL A 66 -0.71 6.15 7.09
CA VAL A 66 -1.89 6.96 7.36
C VAL A 66 -2.41 6.60 8.74
N VAL A 67 -2.24 7.50 9.72
CA VAL A 67 -2.95 7.37 10.99
C VAL A 67 -4.41 7.73 10.75
N THR A 68 -5.31 6.84 11.14
CA THR A 68 -6.75 7.04 11.07
C THR A 68 -7.31 7.15 12.48
N GLY A 69 -8.35 7.96 12.65
CA GLY A 69 -8.97 8.23 13.93
C GLY A 69 -10.01 9.35 13.81
N THR A 70 -10.71 9.65 14.90
CA THR A 70 -11.68 10.76 14.94
C THR A 70 -11.06 12.11 15.26
N ASN A 71 -9.75 12.17 15.54
CA ASN A 71 -9.10 13.44 15.84
C ASN A 71 -9.05 14.32 14.59
N ALA A 72 -9.49 15.57 14.74
CA ALA A 72 -9.42 16.58 13.68
C ALA A 72 -8.05 17.26 13.62
N THR A 73 -7.25 17.14 14.69
CA THR A 73 -5.86 17.59 14.73
C THR A 73 -5.00 16.47 14.16
N LEU A 74 -4.19 16.78 13.14
CA LEU A 74 -3.33 15.79 12.47
C LEU A 74 -1.84 15.99 12.80
N THR A 75 -1.53 17.01 13.60
CA THR A 75 -0.16 17.39 13.97
C THR A 75 0.38 16.63 15.18
N ASP A 76 -0.51 16.11 16.00
CA ASP A 76 -0.28 15.25 17.15
C ASP A 76 -0.22 13.75 16.77
N ASP A 77 -0.67 13.42 15.56
CA ASP A 77 -0.48 12.10 14.95
C ASP A 77 0.89 12.01 14.26
N LYS A 78 1.68 11.00 14.62
CA LYS A 78 3.07 10.89 14.15
C LYS A 78 3.47 9.45 13.91
N ILE A 79 4.26 9.20 12.88
CA ILE A 79 4.75 7.85 12.57
C ILE A 79 6.13 7.65 13.19
N LEU A 80 6.30 6.56 13.95
CA LEU A 80 7.61 6.15 14.51
C LEU A 80 8.22 5.00 13.72
N SER A 81 7.49 3.90 13.55
CA SER A 81 7.99 2.76 12.79
C SER A 81 6.88 1.89 12.24
N VAL A 82 7.15 1.27 11.10
CA VAL A 82 6.29 0.27 10.47
C VAL A 82 7.15 -0.88 9.99
N SER A 83 6.67 -2.11 10.17
CA SER A 83 7.29 -3.34 9.71
C SER A 83 6.25 -4.24 9.07
N GLY A 84 6.58 -4.86 7.94
CA GLY A 84 5.71 -5.80 7.26
C GLY A 84 6.33 -6.29 5.96
N SER A 85 5.48 -6.64 5.00
CA SER A 85 5.87 -7.22 3.72
C SER A 85 5.06 -6.60 2.59
N PHE A 86 5.60 -6.59 1.38
CA PHE A 86 4.89 -6.29 0.16
C PHE A 86 4.73 -7.58 -0.62
N ARG A 87 3.49 -7.91 -0.93
CA ARG A 87 3.14 -9.10 -1.70
C ARG A 87 2.41 -8.71 -2.98
N SER A 88 2.80 -9.29 -4.09
CA SER A 88 2.00 -9.33 -5.31
C SER A 88 1.16 -10.60 -5.34
N THR A 89 -0.06 -10.51 -5.85
CA THR A 89 -0.96 -11.67 -5.96
C THR A 89 -1.72 -11.59 -7.28
N GLY A 90 -1.62 -12.62 -8.10
CA GLY A 90 -2.42 -12.73 -9.32
C GLY A 90 -1.75 -13.51 -10.44
N ALA A 91 -2.26 -13.36 -11.66
CA ALA A 91 -1.76 -14.10 -12.83
C ALA A 91 -0.66 -13.35 -13.60
N LEU A 92 -0.49 -12.04 -13.33
CA LEU A 92 0.61 -11.24 -13.87
C LEU A 92 1.80 -11.35 -12.93
N LEU A 93 2.83 -12.09 -13.33
CA LEU A 93 4.03 -12.32 -12.50
C LEU A 93 4.99 -11.14 -12.61
N GLY A 94 5.87 -11.00 -11.62
CA GLY A 94 6.90 -9.96 -11.65
C GLY A 94 7.89 -10.02 -10.49
N THR A 95 8.52 -8.89 -10.22
CA THR A 95 9.47 -8.74 -9.13
C THR A 95 9.24 -7.42 -8.43
N LEU A 96 8.94 -7.50 -7.13
CA LEU A 96 8.86 -6.38 -6.22
C LEU A 96 10.24 -6.01 -5.68
N ALA A 97 10.47 -4.72 -5.57
CA ALA A 97 11.54 -4.15 -4.77
C ALA A 97 10.96 -2.99 -3.96
N ALA A 98 11.43 -2.80 -2.73
CA ALA A 98 11.01 -1.69 -1.88
C ALA A 98 12.21 -1.12 -1.12
N ASP A 99 12.12 0.16 -0.79
CA ASP A 99 13.08 0.89 0.03
C ASP A 99 12.30 1.82 0.98
N TYR A 100 12.98 2.36 1.98
CA TYR A 100 12.44 3.37 2.88
C TYR A 100 13.00 4.75 2.51
N VAL A 101 12.27 5.81 2.86
CA VAL A 101 12.74 7.19 2.62
C VAL A 101 13.96 7.46 3.51
N ARG A 102 15.10 7.85 2.94
CA ARG A 102 16.31 8.17 3.71
C ARG A 102 16.35 9.63 4.13
N SER A 103 17.08 9.93 5.21
CA SER A 103 17.22 11.30 5.71
C SER A 103 17.85 12.26 4.69
N VAL A 104 18.62 11.74 3.74
CA VAL A 104 19.26 12.53 2.68
C VAL A 104 18.34 12.85 1.50
N GLU A 105 17.20 12.17 1.36
CA GLU A 105 16.33 12.25 0.18
C GLU A 105 15.29 13.39 0.30
N GLU A 106 14.90 13.78 1.52
CA GLU A 106 13.77 14.70 1.76
C GLU A 106 14.11 15.83 2.77
N PRO A 107 15.18 16.63 2.57
CA PRO A 107 15.44 17.79 3.42
C PRO A 107 14.27 18.80 3.35
N PRO A 108 13.84 19.42 4.47
CA PRO A 108 14.48 19.48 5.79
C PRO A 108 14.04 18.36 6.76
N PHE A 109 13.28 17.36 6.30
CA PHE A 109 12.78 16.31 7.18
C PHE A 109 13.78 15.18 7.34
N SER A 110 13.80 14.57 8.53
CA SER A 110 14.49 13.31 8.72
C SER A 110 13.75 12.18 8.00
N GLY A 111 14.49 11.14 7.63
CA GLY A 111 13.97 9.94 6.99
C GLY A 111 13.59 8.84 7.97
N TYR A 112 13.32 7.67 7.40
CA TYR A 112 12.93 6.42 8.05
C TYR A 112 14.08 5.39 8.07
N ASP A 113 15.31 5.89 8.11
CA ASP A 113 16.58 5.17 8.05
C ASP A 113 17.25 4.98 9.43
N ALA A 114 16.48 4.99 10.52
CA ALA A 114 17.00 4.74 11.86
C ALA A 114 17.54 3.30 12.02
N PRO A 115 18.41 3.03 13.02
CA PRO A 115 18.91 1.68 13.29
C PRO A 115 17.79 0.64 13.36
N GLY A 116 17.94 -0.45 12.61
CA GLY A 116 16.93 -1.50 12.46
C GLY A 116 15.90 -1.27 11.35
N ALA A 117 16.02 -0.19 10.56
CA ALA A 117 15.35 -0.09 9.27
C ALA A 117 15.90 -1.18 8.31
N SER A 118 15.03 -1.67 7.42
CA SER A 118 15.31 -2.81 6.54
C SER A 118 14.53 -2.67 5.24
N VAL A 119 15.17 -2.98 4.12
CA VAL A 119 14.49 -3.03 2.80
C VAL A 119 13.73 -4.34 2.58
N GLY A 120 13.82 -5.29 3.53
CA GLY A 120 13.21 -6.62 3.43
C GLY A 120 14.03 -7.59 2.57
N LEU A 121 13.68 -8.88 2.67
CA LEU A 121 14.24 -9.94 1.83
C LEU A 121 13.35 -10.12 0.58
N GLN A 122 13.95 -10.16 -0.60
CA GLN A 122 13.25 -10.59 -1.80
C GLN A 122 13.10 -12.11 -1.82
N GLN A 123 11.86 -12.60 -1.89
CA GLN A 123 11.53 -14.03 -1.96
C GLN A 123 10.08 -14.22 -2.42
N ASP A 124 9.74 -15.41 -2.89
CA ASP A 124 8.36 -15.79 -3.20
C ASP A 124 7.61 -16.13 -1.89
N LEU A 125 6.57 -15.36 -1.51
CA LEU A 125 5.85 -15.54 -0.24
C LEU A 125 4.60 -16.41 -0.36
N ASP A 126 4.11 -16.71 -1.56
CA ASP A 126 2.86 -17.47 -1.74
C ASP A 126 2.93 -18.63 -2.77
N GLY A 127 4.08 -18.81 -3.40
CA GLY A 127 4.38 -19.92 -4.28
C GLY A 127 3.93 -19.73 -5.73
N ASP A 128 3.56 -18.52 -6.14
CA ASP A 128 3.14 -18.23 -7.52
C ASP A 128 4.30 -17.95 -8.48
N GLY A 129 5.53 -17.83 -7.94
CA GLY A 129 6.77 -17.65 -8.68
C GLY A 129 7.15 -16.20 -8.96
N ASP A 130 6.37 -15.23 -8.51
CA ASP A 130 6.83 -13.86 -8.41
C ASP A 130 7.79 -13.66 -7.20
N LEU A 131 8.55 -12.56 -7.21
CA LEU A 131 9.42 -12.19 -6.10
C LEU A 131 8.80 -11.05 -5.33
N ASP A 132 8.37 -11.32 -4.11
CA ASP A 132 7.86 -10.37 -3.13
C ASP A 132 8.97 -9.72 -2.32
N VAL A 133 8.61 -8.85 -1.37
CA VAL A 133 9.54 -8.25 -0.40
C VAL A 133 9.03 -8.47 1.02
N GLY A 134 9.79 -9.16 1.86
CA GLY A 134 9.48 -9.28 3.28
C GLY A 134 9.54 -10.72 3.79
N SER A 135 8.65 -11.05 4.72
CA SER A 135 8.48 -12.38 5.34
C SER A 135 7.03 -12.57 5.79
N LEU A 136 6.56 -13.81 5.87
CA LEU A 136 5.28 -14.16 6.52
C LEU A 136 5.51 -14.90 7.86
N ASN A 137 6.76 -15.07 8.29
CA ASN A 137 7.08 -15.69 9.57
C ASN A 137 7.13 -14.62 10.68
N ASP A 138 5.99 -14.35 11.32
CA ASP A 138 5.86 -13.35 12.39
C ASP A 138 6.79 -13.59 13.59
N GLY A 139 7.17 -14.85 13.83
CA GLY A 139 8.11 -15.25 14.87
C GLY A 139 9.57 -14.90 14.58
N ALA A 140 9.92 -14.57 13.34
CA ALA A 140 11.28 -14.16 12.96
C ALA A 140 11.48 -12.65 13.14
N ALA A 141 12.64 -12.23 13.65
CA ALA A 141 12.98 -10.81 13.77
C ALA A 141 13.46 -10.19 12.44
N ALA A 142 13.96 -11.02 11.51
CA ALA A 142 14.61 -10.59 10.27
C ALA A 142 13.67 -10.65 9.06
N ASN A 143 14.18 -10.22 7.90
CA ASN A 143 13.60 -10.35 6.55
C ASN A 143 12.38 -9.49 6.24
N PHE A 144 11.70 -8.90 7.23
CA PHE A 144 10.64 -7.92 6.99
C PHE A 144 11.20 -6.61 6.41
N TRP A 145 10.40 -5.92 5.60
CA TRP A 145 10.60 -4.51 5.31
C TRP A 145 10.27 -3.71 6.58
N ALA A 146 11.09 -2.72 6.89
CA ALA A 146 10.90 -1.88 8.07
C ALA A 146 11.38 -0.44 7.81
N ALA A 147 10.46 0.51 8.00
CA ALA A 147 10.74 1.94 8.02
C ALA A 147 10.74 2.44 9.47
N ARG A 148 11.80 3.11 9.91
CA ARG A 148 11.95 3.58 11.30
C ARG A 148 12.43 5.02 11.34
N PHE A 149 11.62 5.90 11.89
CA PHE A 149 11.94 7.31 12.01
C PHE A 149 13.10 7.54 12.98
N ILE A 150 14.01 8.46 12.64
CA ILE A 150 15.26 8.65 13.38
C ILE A 150 15.07 9.27 14.78
N LEU A 151 14.02 10.06 14.98
CA LEU A 151 13.75 10.72 16.25
C LEU A 151 12.63 10.02 17.02
N THR A 152 12.78 9.92 18.33
CA THR A 152 11.75 9.35 19.21
C THR A 152 10.47 10.19 19.28
N SER A 153 10.50 11.43 18.80
CA SER A 153 9.34 12.30 18.70
C SER A 153 8.37 11.91 17.59
N GLY A 154 8.79 11.07 16.64
CA GLY A 154 8.03 10.80 15.41
C GLY A 154 8.04 11.99 14.44
N GLN A 155 7.62 11.71 13.20
CA GLN A 155 7.32 12.73 12.20
C GLN A 155 5.81 12.87 12.08
N SER A 156 5.29 14.11 12.03
CA SER A 156 3.85 14.32 11.80
C SER A 156 3.40 13.55 10.56
N ALA A 157 2.24 12.87 10.69
CA ALA A 157 1.62 12.08 9.63
C ALA A 157 1.21 12.93 8.41
N GLY A 158 1.41 14.25 8.44
CA GLY A 158 1.06 15.18 7.38
C GLY A 158 -0.32 15.78 7.57
N VAL A 159 -0.63 16.83 6.80
CA VAL A 159 -1.95 17.46 6.85
C VAL A 159 -2.88 16.75 5.85
N GLY A 160 -3.97 16.17 6.36
CA GLY A 160 -5.05 15.54 5.60
C GLY A 160 -4.96 14.02 5.48
N ILE A 161 -5.89 13.45 4.69
CA ILE A 161 -6.04 12.00 4.43
C ILE A 161 -4.85 11.35 3.70
N ASN A 162 -3.82 12.12 3.36
CA ASN A 162 -2.76 11.67 2.47
C ASN A 162 -1.67 10.88 3.20
N GLY A 163 -1.58 10.96 4.54
CA GLY A 163 -0.54 10.30 5.32
C GLY A 163 0.87 10.79 5.01
N ARG A 164 1.86 10.11 5.61
CA ARG A 164 3.28 10.42 5.46
C ARG A 164 3.95 9.38 4.58
N ARG A 165 4.68 9.83 3.56
CA ARG A 165 5.54 8.96 2.76
C ARG A 165 6.65 8.40 3.65
N ILE A 166 6.74 7.08 3.71
CA ILE A 166 7.71 6.35 4.55
C ILE A 166 8.63 5.43 3.72
N GLY A 167 8.26 5.18 2.47
CA GLY A 167 9.07 4.40 1.53
C GLY A 167 8.60 4.56 0.10
N PHE A 168 9.24 3.81 -0.77
CA PHE A 168 8.91 3.70 -2.19
C PHE A 168 9.32 2.32 -2.69
N GLY A 169 8.88 1.96 -3.89
CA GLY A 169 9.22 0.69 -4.49
C GLY A 169 8.88 0.61 -5.96
N THR A 170 9.14 -0.56 -6.52
CA THR A 170 8.85 -0.88 -7.92
C THR A 170 8.30 -2.29 -8.04
N PHE A 171 7.36 -2.48 -8.96
CA PHE A 171 7.00 -3.78 -9.50
C PHE A 171 7.48 -3.85 -10.95
N THR A 172 8.44 -4.73 -11.23
CA THR A 172 8.88 -5.00 -12.60
C THR A 172 8.04 -6.15 -13.14
N VAL A 173 7.25 -5.87 -14.17
CA VAL A 173 6.37 -6.85 -14.81
C VAL A 173 7.23 -7.90 -15.50
N GLY A 174 7.01 -9.16 -15.12
CA GLY A 174 7.65 -10.32 -15.69
C GLY A 174 6.80 -10.95 -16.79
N ALA A 175 6.59 -12.26 -16.68
CA ALA A 175 5.74 -13.02 -17.59
C ALA A 175 4.28 -13.08 -17.09
N GLY A 176 3.40 -13.63 -17.93
CA GLY A 176 1.99 -13.85 -17.59
C GLY A 176 1.05 -12.82 -18.21
N GLY A 177 -0.23 -12.96 -17.89
CA GLY A 177 -1.30 -12.07 -18.34
C GLY A 177 -2.33 -11.89 -17.23
N GLY A 178 -3.37 -11.10 -17.47
CA GLY A 178 -4.41 -10.88 -16.46
C GLY A 178 -4.07 -9.73 -15.53
N GLN A 179 -4.02 -9.96 -14.22
CA GLN A 179 -3.88 -8.91 -13.20
C GLN A 179 -2.94 -9.37 -12.08
N THR A 180 -2.23 -8.43 -11.48
CA THR A 180 -1.66 -8.58 -10.12
C THR A 180 -2.14 -7.45 -9.23
N VAL A 181 -2.21 -7.73 -7.93
CA VAL A 181 -2.43 -6.73 -6.89
C VAL A 181 -1.20 -6.69 -5.99
N VAL A 182 -0.52 -5.55 -5.98
CA VAL A 182 0.59 -5.26 -5.05
C VAL A 182 0.02 -4.65 -3.79
N ASN A 183 0.19 -5.29 -2.64
CA ASN A 183 -0.31 -4.80 -1.36
C ASN A 183 0.72 -4.91 -0.24
N PHE A 184 0.53 -4.10 0.80
CA PHE A 184 1.23 -4.27 2.07
C PHE A 184 0.50 -5.31 2.94
N VAL A 185 1.26 -6.27 3.44
CA VAL A 185 0.83 -7.28 4.41
C VAL A 185 1.48 -6.96 5.74
N GLY A 186 0.64 -6.75 6.76
CA GLY A 186 1.09 -6.41 8.08
C GLY A 186 1.80 -7.59 8.76
N ARG A 187 2.85 -7.30 9.53
CA ARG A 187 3.43 -8.23 10.48
C ARG A 187 2.55 -8.32 11.74
N SER A 188 2.17 -9.53 12.13
CA SER A 188 1.38 -9.82 13.33
C SER A 188 2.27 -9.88 14.58
N ALA A 189 2.88 -8.74 14.93
CA ALA A 189 3.67 -8.60 16.15
C ALA A 189 3.31 -7.29 16.86
N ALA A 190 3.22 -7.30 18.19
CA ALA A 190 2.78 -6.15 18.99
C ALA A 190 3.63 -4.87 18.85
N THR A 191 4.78 -4.95 18.18
CA THR A 191 5.70 -3.83 17.94
C THR A 191 5.96 -3.59 16.46
N ALA A 192 5.17 -4.21 15.57
CA ALA A 192 5.30 -4.06 14.12
C ALA A 192 4.95 -2.64 13.67
N ALA A 193 3.99 -1.99 14.32
CA ALA A 193 3.67 -0.59 14.13
C ALA A 193 3.84 0.17 15.45
N ASN A 194 4.56 1.29 15.41
CA ASN A 194 4.62 2.26 16.49
C ASN A 194 4.28 3.64 15.90
N TYR A 195 3.37 4.36 16.55
CA TYR A 195 2.97 5.70 16.15
C TYR A 195 2.47 6.47 17.36
N PHE A 196 2.32 7.78 17.20
CA PHE A 196 1.58 8.61 18.13
C PHE A 196 0.20 8.83 17.56
N GLN A 197 -0.78 8.72 18.44
CA GLN A 197 -2.13 9.18 18.23
C GLN A 197 -2.48 10.12 19.38
N ASP A 198 -2.88 11.34 19.08
CA ASP A 198 -3.23 12.33 20.11
C ASP A 198 -2.07 12.54 21.14
N ASN A 199 -0.82 12.48 20.68
CA ASN A 199 0.41 12.44 21.49
C ASN A 199 0.58 11.24 22.44
N VAL A 200 -0.25 10.20 22.33
CA VAL A 200 -0.09 8.94 23.04
C VAL A 200 0.61 7.94 22.13
N THR A 201 1.67 7.29 22.62
CA THR A 201 2.32 6.21 21.87
C THR A 201 1.42 4.99 21.82
N VAL A 202 1.13 4.53 20.60
CA VAL A 202 0.44 3.28 20.30
C VAL A 202 1.45 2.30 19.71
N ALA A 203 1.42 1.07 20.20
CA ALA A 203 2.20 -0.05 19.70
C ALA A 203 1.24 -1.21 19.41
N GLU A 204 1.19 -1.65 18.16
CA GLU A 204 0.28 -2.69 17.71
C GLU A 204 0.88 -3.54 16.57
N ALA A 205 0.16 -4.59 16.20
CA ALA A 205 0.38 -5.23 14.91
C ALA A 205 0.18 -4.19 13.80
N SER A 206 1.08 -4.18 12.82
CA SER A 206 0.83 -3.39 11.62
C SER A 206 -0.40 -3.98 10.93
N GLN A 207 -1.34 -3.14 10.53
CA GLN A 207 -2.52 -3.61 9.82
C GLN A 207 -2.22 -3.76 8.34
N ASP A 208 -2.94 -4.67 7.69
CA ASP A 208 -2.89 -4.82 6.23
C ASP A 208 -3.24 -3.49 5.55
N GLY A 209 -2.65 -3.27 4.38
CA GLY A 209 -2.86 -2.02 3.66
C GLY A 209 -4.33 -1.81 3.29
N ALA A 210 -4.80 -0.56 3.41
CA ALA A 210 -6.21 -0.23 3.19
C ALA A 210 -6.68 -0.54 1.77
N LEU A 211 -5.80 -0.38 0.75
CA LEU A 211 -6.01 -0.77 -0.65
C LEU A 211 -4.67 -0.94 -1.38
N GLY A 212 -4.44 -2.09 -2.01
CA GLY A 212 -3.28 -2.33 -2.89
C GLY A 212 -3.34 -1.57 -4.23
N ILE A 213 -2.28 -1.67 -5.03
CA ILE A 213 -2.24 -1.22 -6.43
C ILE A 213 -2.65 -2.39 -7.31
N THR A 214 -3.61 -2.16 -8.20
CA THR A 214 -3.93 -3.12 -9.27
C THR A 214 -3.13 -2.81 -10.53
N ILE A 215 -2.44 -3.82 -11.07
CA ILE A 215 -1.71 -3.75 -12.34
C ILE A 215 -2.33 -4.77 -13.28
N LEU A 216 -2.81 -4.30 -14.43
CA LEU A 216 -3.40 -5.17 -15.46
C LEU A 216 -2.37 -5.45 -16.54
N GLY A 217 -2.11 -6.72 -16.81
CA GLY A 217 -1.26 -7.17 -17.90
C GLY A 217 -1.91 -6.83 -19.24
N GLY A 218 -1.15 -6.21 -20.13
CA GLY A 218 -1.57 -6.11 -21.52
C GLY A 218 -1.63 -7.50 -22.14
N THR A 219 -2.67 -7.78 -22.93
CA THR A 219 -2.55 -8.85 -23.91
C THR A 219 -1.51 -8.39 -24.93
N LEU A 220 -0.26 -8.83 -24.78
CA LEU A 220 0.68 -8.71 -25.88
C LEU A 220 0.01 -9.37 -27.09
N PRO A 221 -0.11 -8.68 -28.25
CA PRO A 221 -0.49 -9.34 -29.48
C PRO A 221 0.48 -10.50 -29.65
N ASP A 222 -0.04 -11.73 -29.68
CA ASP A 222 0.77 -12.93 -29.82
C ASP A 222 1.80 -12.68 -30.94
N PRO A 223 3.11 -12.88 -30.73
CA PRO A 223 4.12 -12.64 -31.75
C PRO A 223 3.82 -13.35 -33.09
N ALA A 224 3.00 -14.42 -33.08
CA ALA A 224 2.46 -15.02 -34.29
C ALA A 224 1.70 -14.01 -35.17
N THR A 225 0.92 -13.10 -34.58
CA THR A 225 0.18 -12.04 -35.28
C THR A 225 1.08 -10.95 -35.86
N LEU A 226 2.20 -10.63 -35.20
CA LEU A 226 3.18 -9.66 -35.71
C LEU A 226 4.03 -10.24 -36.86
N SER A 227 4.35 -11.54 -36.81
CA SER A 227 5.12 -12.20 -37.87
C SER A 227 4.38 -12.27 -39.21
N LEU A 228 3.04 -12.38 -39.18
CA LEU A 228 2.23 -12.50 -40.38
C LEU A 228 2.00 -11.15 -41.07
N ALA A 229 1.92 -10.05 -40.31
CA ALA A 229 1.84 -8.69 -40.87
C ALA A 229 3.16 -8.27 -41.57
N GLY A 230 4.31 -8.70 -41.05
CA GLY A 230 5.61 -8.44 -41.66
C GLY A 230 5.84 -9.21 -42.96
N LEU A 231 5.36 -10.45 -43.07
CA LEU A 231 5.55 -11.26 -44.28
C LEU A 231 4.65 -10.86 -45.46
N ALA A 232 3.46 -10.30 -45.20
CA ALA A 232 2.55 -9.86 -46.25
C ALA A 232 3.09 -8.64 -47.05
N GLY A 233 4.00 -7.85 -46.48
CA GLY A 233 4.60 -6.68 -47.14
C GLY A 233 5.74 -7.00 -48.11
N LEU A 234 6.36 -8.17 -48.03
CA LEU A 234 7.59 -8.48 -48.79
C LEU A 234 7.34 -9.12 -50.18
N ALA A 235 6.09 -9.44 -50.52
CA ALA A 235 5.77 -10.16 -51.75
C ALA A 235 5.40 -9.29 -52.98
N LEU A 236 5.30 -7.96 -52.87
CA LEU A 236 4.74 -7.12 -53.95
C LEU A 236 5.76 -6.38 -54.84
N GLY A 237 7.05 -6.70 -54.78
CA GLY A 237 8.11 -5.84 -55.32
C GLY A 237 8.96 -6.38 -56.48
N ARG A 238 8.44 -7.19 -57.42
CA ARG A 238 9.24 -7.55 -58.61
C ARG A 238 8.43 -7.82 -59.88
N ARG A 239 7.86 -6.77 -60.49
CA ARG A 239 7.41 -6.82 -61.90
C ARG A 239 8.51 -6.30 -62.82
N ARG A 240 9.04 -7.22 -63.64
CA ARG A 240 9.94 -7.01 -64.79
C ARG A 240 9.43 -5.90 -65.71
N ARG A 241 10.35 -5.09 -66.24
CA ARG A 241 10.19 -4.48 -67.58
C ARG A 241 11.23 -5.10 -68.52
N ALA A 242 10.73 -5.42 -69.71
CA ALA A 242 11.45 -5.85 -70.89
C ALA A 242 12.16 -4.65 -71.54
#